data_AF-A0A830BSB0-F1
#
_entry.id   AF-A0A830BSB0-F1
#
_cell.length_a   1.000
_cell.length_b   1.000
_cell.length_c   1.000
_cell.angle_alpha   90.00
_cell.angle_beta   90.00
_cell.angle_gamma   90.00
#
_symmetry.space_group_name_H-M   'P 1'
#
loop_
_entity.id
_entity.type
_entity.pdbx_description
1 polymer ?
#
loop_
_entity_poly.entity_id
_entity_poly.type
_entity_poly.pdbx_seq_one_letter_code
_entity_poly.pdbx_strand_id
1 'polypeptide(L)'
;MGFPVGYTDLFLPKLLVYLLTALGLIRKSLCALFSLLGLGDFLEPETASYASRAEFGSEPRSVTAALIRELLPVVKFSDLAGDDDLELPESCAVCLYEFGGEDEIRRLANCRHIFHRSCLDRWMDHDQKTCPLCRTQFIPEDMQEAFNEKLWLASGISDFYGEYSPITAGL
;
A
#
# COMPACT_ATOMS: atom_id res chain seq x y z
N MET A 1 24.94 42.55 -4.80
CA MET A 1 24.17 41.53 -5.55
C MET A 1 23.00 41.10 -4.68
N GLY A 2 22.00 41.97 -4.54
CA GLY A 2 20.78 41.67 -3.78
C GLY A 2 19.74 41.11 -4.74
N PHE A 3 19.35 39.85 -4.54
CA PHE A 3 18.18 39.29 -5.20
C PHE A 3 16.93 39.78 -4.46
N PRO A 4 15.98 40.46 -5.12
CA PRO A 4 14.64 40.58 -4.58
C PRO A 4 13.89 39.33 -5.02
N VAL A 5 13.92 38.28 -4.18
CA VAL A 5 12.91 37.23 -4.30
C VAL A 5 11.67 37.82 -3.63
N GLY A 6 10.82 38.43 -4.44
CA GLY A 6 9.49 38.85 -4.02
C GLY A 6 8.75 37.61 -3.55
N TYR A 7 8.71 37.43 -2.24
CA TYR A 7 7.76 36.56 -1.58
C TYR A 7 6.37 37.06 -1.97
N THR A 8 5.81 36.51 -3.03
CA THR A 8 4.37 36.54 -3.30
C THR A 8 3.69 35.64 -2.28
N ASP A 9 3.69 36.18 -1.07
CA ASP A 9 3.24 35.60 0.18
C ASP A 9 1.71 35.42 0.20
N LEU A 10 1.31 34.24 0.68
CA LEU A 10 0.10 33.97 1.48
C LEU A 10 -1.27 33.80 0.79
N PHE A 11 -1.46 34.14 -0.48
CA PHE A 11 -2.74 33.82 -1.17
C PHE A 11 -2.82 32.39 -1.71
N LEU A 12 -1.69 31.85 -2.18
CA LEU A 12 -1.57 30.46 -2.64
C LEU A 12 -1.93 29.41 -1.58
N PRO A 13 -1.49 29.47 -0.31
CA PRO A 13 -1.82 28.42 0.66
C PRO A 13 -3.32 28.38 0.98
N LYS A 14 -3.99 29.52 1.16
CA LYS A 14 -5.44 29.54 1.42
C LYS A 14 -6.22 29.12 0.19
N LEU A 15 -5.88 29.65 -0.98
CA LEU A 15 -6.56 29.29 -2.23
C LEU A 15 -6.36 27.81 -2.54
N LEU A 16 -5.17 27.25 -2.31
CA LEU A 16 -4.89 25.83 -2.46
C LEU A 16 -5.67 24.98 -1.45
N VAL A 17 -5.74 25.36 -0.18
CA VAL A 17 -6.57 24.67 0.83
C VAL A 17 -8.06 24.74 0.48
N TYR A 18 -8.56 25.90 0.02
CA TYR A 18 -9.92 26.05 -0.47
C TYR A 18 -10.18 25.20 -1.72
N LEU A 19 -9.22 25.10 -2.63
CA LEU A 19 -9.32 24.22 -3.80
C LEU A 19 -9.35 22.74 -3.39
N LEU A 20 -8.46 22.31 -2.48
CA LEU A 20 -8.42 20.91 -2.01
C LEU A 20 -9.70 20.53 -1.25
N THR A 21 -10.22 21.41 -0.41
CA THR A 21 -11.49 21.19 0.30
C THR A 21 -12.68 21.21 -0.65
N ALA A 22 -12.72 22.12 -1.64
CA ALA A 22 -13.73 22.11 -2.69
C ALA A 22 -13.68 20.82 -3.52
N LEU A 23 -12.50 20.34 -3.89
CA LEU A 23 -12.32 19.06 -4.58
C LEU A 23 -12.80 17.88 -3.72
N GLY A 24 -12.53 17.89 -2.42
CA GLY A 24 -13.05 16.91 -1.47
C GLY A 24 -14.58 16.93 -1.36
N LEU A 25 -15.20 18.11 -1.30
CA LEU A 25 -16.64 18.29 -1.28
C LEU A 25 -17.31 17.87 -2.58
N ILE A 26 -16.72 18.21 -3.73
CA ILE A 26 -17.18 17.78 -5.06
C ILE A 26 -17.16 16.26 -5.14
N ARG A 27 -16.10 15.61 -4.65
CA ARG A 27 -16.05 14.15 -4.57
C ARG A 27 -17.17 13.59 -3.68
N LYS A 28 -17.34 14.12 -2.47
CA LYS A 28 -18.40 13.69 -1.53
C LYS A 28 -19.80 13.89 -2.12
N SER A 29 -20.06 15.01 -2.81
CA SER A 29 -21.35 15.31 -3.43
C SER A 29 -21.63 14.43 -4.64
N LEU A 30 -20.63 14.18 -5.49
CA LEU A 30 -20.73 13.23 -6.60
C LEU A 30 -21.05 11.82 -6.06
N CYS A 31 -20.29 11.32 -5.08
CA CYS A 31 -20.56 10.01 -4.46
C CYS A 31 -22.00 9.93 -3.92
N ALA A 32 -22.46 10.93 -3.16
CA ALA A 32 -23.82 10.94 -2.61
C ALA A 32 -24.91 11.01 -3.69
N LEU A 33 -24.71 11.81 -4.73
CA LEU A 33 -25.64 11.92 -5.86
C LEU A 33 -25.75 10.58 -6.61
N PHE A 34 -24.62 9.92 -6.87
CA PHE A 34 -24.60 8.63 -7.56
C PHE A 34 -25.23 7.51 -6.72
N SER A 35 -25.06 7.55 -5.39
CA SER A 35 -25.77 6.65 -4.47
C SER A 35 -27.29 6.88 -4.48
N LEU A 36 -27.76 8.13 -4.53
CA LEU A 36 -29.20 8.47 -4.54
C LEU A 36 -29.89 8.12 -5.86
N LEU A 37 -29.17 8.15 -6.99
CA LEU A 37 -29.69 7.82 -8.31
C LEU A 37 -29.73 6.30 -8.59
N GLY A 38 -29.33 5.47 -7.62
CA GLY A 38 -29.26 4.01 -7.80
C GLY A 38 -28.18 3.56 -8.78
N LEU A 39 -27.18 4.42 -9.02
CA LEU A 39 -26.01 4.17 -9.88
C LEU A 39 -24.73 3.93 -9.06
N GLY A 40 -24.86 3.74 -7.74
CA GLY A 40 -23.74 3.44 -6.84
C GLY A 40 -22.89 2.27 -7.33
N ASP A 41 -23.54 1.23 -7.86
CA ASP A 41 -22.87 0.03 -8.42
C ASP A 41 -21.91 0.32 -9.58
N PHE A 42 -22.03 1.47 -10.27
CA PHE A 42 -21.19 1.81 -11.43
C PHE A 42 -20.09 2.83 -11.12
N LEU A 43 -20.15 3.49 -9.96
CA LEU A 43 -19.17 4.50 -9.54
C LEU A 43 -18.52 4.19 -8.21
N GLU A 44 -18.60 2.94 -7.77
CA GLU A 44 -17.55 2.47 -6.88
C GLU A 44 -16.24 2.41 -7.69
N PRO A 45 -15.20 3.14 -7.25
CA PRO A 45 -13.89 3.07 -7.88
C PRO A 45 -13.31 1.68 -7.61
N GLU A 46 -13.65 0.68 -8.43
CA GLU A 46 -13.13 -0.70 -8.40
C GLU A 46 -12.98 -1.29 -6.97
N THR A 47 -13.87 -0.91 -6.06
CA THR A 47 -13.80 -1.27 -4.64
C THR A 47 -15.08 -1.96 -4.13
N ALA A 48 -16.31 -1.64 -4.56
CA ALA A 48 -17.48 -2.44 -4.15
C ALA A 48 -17.44 -3.85 -4.71
N SER A 49 -16.92 -4.02 -5.93
CA SER A 49 -16.82 -5.35 -6.54
C SER A 49 -15.77 -6.22 -5.86
N TYR A 50 -14.98 -5.72 -4.88
CA TYR A 50 -14.13 -6.60 -4.06
C TYR A 50 -14.93 -7.25 -2.92
N ALA A 51 -15.97 -6.62 -2.38
CA ALA A 51 -16.76 -7.20 -1.30
C ALA A 51 -17.60 -8.41 -1.78
N SER A 52 -17.98 -8.43 -3.06
CA SER A 52 -18.62 -9.59 -3.71
C SER A 52 -17.66 -10.49 -4.49
N ARG A 53 -16.36 -10.16 -4.56
CA ARG A 53 -15.29 -11.05 -5.05
C ARG A 53 -14.41 -11.58 -3.93
N ALA A 54 -15.01 -11.92 -2.79
CA ALA A 54 -14.41 -12.80 -1.80
C ALA A 54 -14.03 -14.20 -2.33
N GLU A 55 -14.27 -14.51 -3.62
CA GLU A 55 -14.09 -15.84 -4.23
C GLU A 55 -13.41 -15.80 -5.62
N PHE A 56 -12.59 -14.79 -5.94
CA PHE A 56 -11.62 -14.94 -7.03
C PHE A 56 -10.30 -14.30 -6.64
N GLY A 57 -9.48 -15.11 -5.96
CA GLY A 57 -8.13 -14.74 -5.55
C GLY A 57 -7.39 -14.13 -6.74
N SER A 58 -7.00 -12.86 -6.60
CA SER A 58 -5.91 -12.33 -7.41
C SER A 58 -4.68 -13.12 -7.00
N GLU A 59 -4.32 -14.14 -7.79
CA GLU A 59 -3.00 -14.75 -7.67
C GLU A 59 -1.97 -13.61 -7.66
N PRO A 60 -1.02 -13.63 -6.71
CA PRO A 60 -0.01 -12.60 -6.63
C PRO A 60 0.75 -12.58 -7.97
N ARG A 61 0.71 -11.45 -8.69
CA ARG A 61 1.41 -11.30 -9.98
C ARG A 61 2.93 -11.44 -9.82
N SER A 62 3.43 -11.26 -8.60
CA SER A 62 4.81 -11.53 -8.23
C SER A 62 4.89 -12.39 -6.97
N VAL A 63 5.74 -13.43 -7.03
CA VAL A 63 6.10 -14.27 -5.87
C VAL A 63 6.61 -13.41 -4.72
N THR A 64 7.31 -12.31 -5.05
CA THR A 64 7.81 -11.35 -4.06
C THR A 64 6.67 -10.66 -3.31
N ALA A 65 5.64 -10.16 -3.99
CA ALA A 65 4.51 -9.51 -3.33
C ALA A 65 3.77 -10.48 -2.42
N ALA A 66 3.61 -11.75 -2.83
CA ALA A 66 3.03 -12.79 -1.99
C ALA A 66 3.76 -12.94 -0.66
N LEU A 67 5.09 -13.09 -0.71
CA LEU A 67 5.92 -13.26 0.47
C LEU A 67 5.90 -12.04 1.40
N ILE A 68 5.90 -10.82 0.85
CA ILE A 68 5.82 -9.61 1.67
C ILE A 68 4.46 -9.50 2.36
N ARG A 69 3.36 -9.88 1.68
CA ARG A 69 2.01 -9.85 2.27
C ARG A 69 1.85 -10.79 3.46
N GLU A 70 2.58 -11.91 3.50
CA GLU A 70 2.61 -12.82 4.64
C GLU A 70 3.25 -12.18 5.88
N LEU A 71 4.21 -11.28 5.68
CA LEU A 71 4.95 -10.61 6.77
C LEU A 71 4.19 -9.44 7.39
N LEU A 72 3.26 -8.85 6.63
CA LEU A 72 2.49 -7.68 7.05
C LEU A 72 1.10 -8.11 7.53
N PRO A 73 0.80 -8.06 8.84
CA PRO A 73 -0.53 -8.47 9.33
C PRO A 73 -1.63 -7.53 8.79
N VAL A 74 -2.81 -8.12 8.57
CA VAL A 74 -4.05 -7.39 8.29
C VAL A 74 -4.85 -7.33 9.58
N VAL A 75 -5.29 -6.13 9.97
CA VAL A 75 -6.16 -5.90 11.14
C VAL A 75 -7.28 -4.94 10.74
N LYS A 76 -8.34 -4.84 11.54
CA LYS A 76 -9.34 -3.78 11.33
C LYS A 76 -8.85 -2.47 11.91
N PHE A 77 -9.28 -1.36 11.32
CA PHE A 77 -8.92 -0.04 11.83
C PHE A 77 -9.47 0.21 13.24
N SER A 78 -10.69 -0.26 13.54
CA SER A 78 -11.29 -0.15 14.88
C SER A 78 -10.47 -0.83 15.98
N ASP A 79 -9.80 -1.94 15.67
CA ASP A 79 -8.94 -2.66 16.62
C ASP A 79 -7.70 -1.85 17.03
N LEU A 80 -7.25 -0.92 16.18
CA LEU A 80 -6.15 -0.01 16.50
C LEU A 80 -6.64 1.25 17.22
N ALA A 81 -7.82 1.75 16.86
CA ALA A 81 -8.39 2.98 17.42
C ALA A 81 -8.90 2.84 18.86
N GLY A 82 -8.99 1.62 19.39
CA GLY A 82 -9.37 1.37 20.79
C GLY A 82 -8.27 1.69 21.81
N ASP A 83 -7.07 2.06 21.37
CA ASP A 83 -5.95 2.43 22.24
C ASP A 83 -5.87 3.98 22.31
N ASP A 84 -6.44 4.56 23.38
CA ASP A 84 -6.68 6.01 23.57
C ASP A 84 -5.40 6.88 23.51
N ASP A 85 -4.22 6.27 23.52
CA ASP A 85 -2.90 6.93 23.56
C ASP A 85 -2.22 7.03 22.18
N LEU A 86 -2.83 6.50 21.11
CA LEU A 86 -2.24 6.50 19.75
C LEU A 86 -2.96 7.48 18.82
N GLU A 87 -2.28 8.57 18.46
CA GLU A 87 -2.70 9.45 17.36
C GLU A 87 -2.59 8.69 16.02
N LEU A 88 -3.70 8.09 15.59
CA LEU A 88 -3.80 7.38 14.32
C LEU A 88 -4.18 8.35 13.19
N PRO A 89 -3.60 8.18 11.99
CA PRO A 89 -4.02 8.98 10.84
C PRO A 89 -5.47 8.69 10.48
N GLU A 90 -6.23 9.75 10.15
CA GLU A 90 -7.66 9.64 9.80
C GLU A 90 -7.90 9.14 8.37
N SER A 91 -6.89 9.18 7.49
CA SER A 91 -7.04 8.83 6.08
C SER A 91 -5.83 8.09 5.51
N CYS A 92 -6.11 7.26 4.50
CA CYS A 92 -5.10 6.51 3.76
C CYS A 92 -4.39 7.41 2.75
N ALA A 93 -3.08 7.54 2.84
CA ALA A 93 -2.30 8.42 1.95
C ALA A 93 -2.21 7.96 0.49
N VAL A 94 -2.64 6.73 0.18
CA VAL A 94 -2.63 6.19 -1.19
C VAL A 94 -3.91 6.53 -1.94
N CYS A 95 -5.08 6.27 -1.33
CA CYS A 95 -6.38 6.53 -1.97
C CYS A 95 -7.01 7.85 -1.53
N LEU A 96 -6.50 8.47 -0.47
CA LEU A 96 -7.01 9.72 0.14
C LEU A 96 -8.44 9.60 0.71
N TYR A 97 -8.88 8.38 1.03
CA TYR A 97 -10.13 8.11 1.75
C TYR A 97 -9.89 8.01 3.25
N GLU A 98 -10.86 8.49 4.03
CA GLU A 98 -10.93 8.33 5.49
C GLU A 98 -11.03 6.84 5.84
N PHE A 99 -10.45 6.43 6.97
CA PHE A 99 -10.57 5.05 7.46
C PHE A 99 -11.93 4.85 8.15
N GLY A 100 -12.67 3.84 7.72
CA GLY A 100 -13.82 3.30 8.43
C GLY A 100 -13.40 2.29 9.50
N GLY A 101 -14.17 2.14 10.57
CA GLY A 101 -13.85 1.19 11.64
C GLY A 101 -13.72 -0.26 11.17
N GLU A 102 -14.53 -0.68 10.20
CA GLU A 102 -14.49 -2.03 9.63
C GLU A 102 -13.46 -2.20 8.51
N ASP A 103 -12.71 -1.14 8.16
CA ASP A 103 -11.73 -1.22 7.08
C ASP A 103 -10.57 -2.13 7.47
N GLU A 104 -10.23 -3.06 6.56
CA GLU A 104 -9.01 -3.84 6.67
C GLU A 104 -7.80 -2.98 6.31
N ILE A 105 -6.87 -2.85 7.25
CA ILE A 105 -5.66 -2.05 7.10
C ILE A 105 -4.41 -2.90 7.31
N ARG A 106 -3.31 -2.46 6.72
CA ARG A 106 -1.97 -2.97 7.00
C ARG A 106 -1.16 -1.87 7.66
N ARG A 107 -0.55 -2.17 8.80
CA ARG A 107 0.41 -1.31 9.49
C ARG A 107 1.82 -1.85 9.25
N LEU A 108 2.70 -1.03 8.69
CA LEU A 108 4.08 -1.43 8.43
C LEU A 108 4.86 -1.57 9.73
N ALA A 109 5.52 -2.71 9.97
CA ALA A 109 6.29 -2.93 11.20
C ALA A 109 7.46 -1.94 11.37
N ASN A 110 8.13 -1.58 10.27
CA ASN A 110 9.38 -0.81 10.30
C ASN A 110 9.15 0.70 10.53
N CYS A 111 8.07 1.25 9.99
CA CYS A 111 7.81 2.70 10.03
C CYS A 111 6.42 3.07 10.57
N ARG A 112 5.61 2.08 10.96
CA ARG A 112 4.29 2.21 11.60
C ARG A 112 3.21 2.95 10.80
N HIS A 113 3.49 3.31 9.55
CA HIS A 113 2.50 3.90 8.64
C HIS A 113 1.39 2.90 8.30
N ILE A 114 0.17 3.43 8.14
CA ILE A 114 -1.06 2.67 7.97
C ILE A 114 -1.68 2.97 6.61
N PHE A 115 -2.15 1.91 5.95
CA PHE A 115 -2.81 1.98 4.65
C PHE A 115 -3.94 0.95 4.60
N HIS A 116 -4.96 1.16 3.76
CA HIS A 116 -5.90 0.09 3.43
C HIS A 116 -5.16 -1.12 2.87
N ARG A 117 -5.59 -2.33 3.25
CA ARG A 117 -5.05 -3.59 2.74
C ARG A 117 -4.98 -3.58 1.21
N SER A 118 -6.08 -3.23 0.55
CA SER A 118 -6.18 -3.19 -0.91
C SER A 118 -5.20 -2.19 -1.56
N CYS A 119 -5.00 -1.03 -0.93
CA CYS A 119 -4.09 0.00 -1.42
C CYS A 119 -2.62 -0.46 -1.36
N LEU A 120 -2.22 -1.03 -0.22
CA LEU A 120 -0.84 -1.52 -0.07
C LEU A 120 -0.60 -2.81 -0.87
N ASP A 121 -1.61 -3.67 -1.01
CA ASP A 121 -1.52 -4.88 -1.82
C ASP A 121 -1.29 -4.54 -3.30
N ARG A 122 -2.06 -3.61 -3.86
CA ARG A 122 -1.84 -3.13 -5.24
C ARG A 122 -0.46 -2.47 -5.41
N TRP A 123 -0.01 -1.71 -4.40
CA TRP A 123 1.33 -1.12 -4.41
C TRP A 123 2.43 -2.19 -4.56
N MET A 124 2.31 -3.30 -3.80
CA MET A 124 3.22 -4.44 -3.89
C MET A 124 3.11 -5.19 -5.23
N ASP A 125 1.92 -5.30 -5.82
CA ASP A 125 1.75 -5.91 -7.15
C ASP A 125 2.44 -5.12 -8.27
N HIS A 126 2.70 -3.83 -8.06
CA HIS A 126 3.48 -2.98 -8.96
C HIS A 126 5.00 -2.99 -8.63
N ASP A 127 5.47 -4.10 -8.06
CA ASP A 127 6.87 -4.37 -7.68
C ASP A 127 7.48 -3.35 -6.71
N GLN A 128 6.66 -2.57 -6.01
CA GLN A 128 7.12 -1.63 -5.00
C GLN A 128 7.29 -2.33 -3.65
N LYS A 129 8.49 -2.25 -3.08
CA LYS A 129 8.88 -2.89 -1.81
C LYS A 129 9.13 -1.89 -0.67
N THR A 130 8.60 -0.68 -0.80
CA THR A 130 8.86 0.45 0.09
C THR A 130 7.57 1.13 0.51
N CYS A 131 7.61 1.76 1.69
CA CYS A 131 6.50 2.54 2.22
C CYS A 131 6.14 3.70 1.25
N PRO A 132 4.85 3.84 0.85
CA PRO A 132 4.40 4.96 0.01
C PRO A 132 4.68 6.35 0.60
N LEU A 133 4.75 6.46 1.93
CA LEU A 133 4.96 7.73 2.64
C LEU A 133 6.44 8.08 2.85
N CYS A 134 7.23 7.14 3.39
CA CYS A 134 8.59 7.42 3.85
C CYS A 134 9.68 6.64 3.10
N ARG A 135 9.30 5.78 2.15
CA ARG A 135 10.20 4.94 1.34
C ARG A 135 11.05 3.93 2.12
N THR A 136 10.84 3.78 3.44
CA THR A 136 11.42 2.69 4.24
C THR A 136 11.08 1.35 3.61
N GLN A 137 12.06 0.46 3.48
CA GLN A 137 11.87 -0.88 2.91
C GLN A 137 10.93 -1.71 3.79
N PHE A 138 10.14 -2.58 3.18
CA PHE A 138 9.29 -3.52 3.91
C PHE A 138 10.10 -4.60 4.62
N ILE A 139 11.22 -5.00 4.03
CA ILE A 139 12.16 -5.97 4.59
C ILE A 139 13.34 -5.20 5.20
N PRO A 140 13.64 -5.39 6.50
CA PRO A 140 14.86 -4.87 7.12
C PRO A 140 16.13 -5.43 6.47
N GLU A 141 17.22 -4.67 6.48
CA GLU A 141 18.48 -5.08 5.85
C GLU A 141 19.05 -6.39 6.42
N ASP A 142 18.91 -6.60 7.73
CA ASP A 142 19.34 -7.82 8.45
C ASP A 142 18.52 -9.07 8.07
N MET A 143 17.30 -8.90 7.56
CA MET A 143 16.43 -9.98 7.11
C MET A 143 16.49 -10.21 5.59
N GLN A 144 17.24 -9.39 4.86
CA GLN A 144 17.22 -9.37 3.39
C GLN A 144 17.75 -10.68 2.78
N GLU A 145 18.80 -11.27 3.36
CA GLU A 145 19.38 -12.53 2.88
C GLU A 145 18.40 -13.70 3.00
N ALA A 146 17.80 -13.86 4.18
CA ALA A 146 16.80 -14.91 4.44
C ALA A 146 15.56 -14.72 3.55
N PHE A 147 15.14 -13.47 3.32
CA PHE A 147 14.05 -13.17 2.40
C PHE A 147 14.39 -13.54 0.95
N ASN A 148 15.60 -13.21 0.50
CA ASN A 148 16.07 -13.54 -0.84
C ASN A 148 16.14 -15.07 -1.04
N GLU A 149 16.65 -15.82 -0.06
CA GLU A 149 16.67 -17.29 -0.09
C GLU A 149 15.25 -17.86 -0.22
N LYS A 150 14.30 -17.37 0.60
CA LYS A 150 12.90 -17.78 0.51
C LYS A 150 12.28 -17.44 -0.85
N LEU A 151 12.63 -16.29 -1.42
CA LEU A 151 12.19 -15.89 -2.76
C LEU A 151 12.75 -16.80 -3.86
N TRP A 152 14.03 -17.14 -3.80
CA TRP A 152 14.67 -18.09 -4.72
C TRP A 152 13.97 -19.45 -4.69
N LEU A 153 13.75 -20.01 -3.50
CA LEU A 153 13.04 -21.27 -3.33
C LEU A 153 11.61 -21.21 -3.88
N ALA A 154 10.87 -20.14 -3.58
CA ALA A 154 9.50 -19.95 -4.03
C ALA A 154 9.39 -19.70 -5.55
N SER A 155 10.45 -19.21 -6.19
CA SER A 155 10.47 -18.98 -7.65
C SER A 155 10.60 -20.26 -8.48
N GLY A 156 10.81 -21.42 -7.85
CA GLY A 156 10.94 -22.71 -8.55
C GLY A 156 12.24 -22.84 -9.35
N ILE A 157 13.23 -21.97 -9.10
CA ILE A 157 14.56 -22.05 -9.71
C ILE A 157 15.41 -23.03 -8.87
N SER A 158 15.15 -24.32 -9.03
CA SER A 158 16.00 -25.44 -8.58
C SER A 158 16.03 -26.43 -9.75
N ASP A 159 17.11 -26.84 -10.40
CA ASP A 159 18.52 -26.98 -10.05
C ASP A 159 19.35 -26.96 -11.36
N PHE A 160 20.19 -25.95 -11.62
CA PHE A 160 21.12 -26.02 -12.77
C PHE A 160 22.58 -25.72 -12.41
N TYR A 161 22.93 -25.74 -11.12
CA TYR A 161 24.32 -25.57 -10.65
C TYR A 161 24.80 -26.79 -9.85
N GLY A 162 24.37 -27.99 -10.24
CA GLY A 162 24.75 -29.26 -9.61
C GLY A 162 25.76 -30.12 -10.39
N GLU A 163 26.00 -29.88 -11.68
CA GLU A 163 26.96 -30.67 -12.47
C GLU A 163 28.24 -29.87 -12.76
N TYR A 164 29.03 -29.62 -11.72
CA TYR A 164 30.49 -29.62 -11.89
C TYR A 164 31.00 -30.88 -11.22
N SER A 165 30.93 -32.00 -11.94
CA SER A 165 31.67 -33.20 -11.57
C SER A 165 33.13 -32.81 -11.36
N PRO A 166 33.73 -33.03 -10.18
CA PRO A 166 35.18 -33.00 -10.08
C PRO A 166 35.67 -34.09 -11.04
N ILE A 167 36.43 -33.69 -12.06
CA ILE A 167 37.19 -34.64 -12.86
C ILE A 167 38.08 -35.37 -11.86
N THR A 168 37.68 -36.60 -11.53
CA THR A 168 38.43 -37.51 -10.71
C THR A 168 39.79 -37.72 -11.37
N ALA A 169 40.84 -37.32 -10.66
CA ALA A 169 42.19 -37.81 -10.91
C ALA A 169 42.15 -39.35 -10.91
N GLY A 170 42.65 -39.97 -11.99
CA GLY A 170 42.62 -41.42 -12.12
C GLY A 170 43.26 -41.93 -13.41
N LEU A 171 44.56 -41.70 -13.57
CA LEU A 171 45.63 -42.64 -13.99
C LEU A 171 46.88 -41.88 -14.46
#